data_AF-A0A256BS37-F1
#
_entry.id   AF-A0A256BS37-F1
#
_cell.length_a   1.000
_cell.length_b   1.000
_cell.length_c   1.000
_cell.angle_alpha   90.00
_cell.angle_beta   90.00
_cell.angle_gamma   90.00
#
_symmetry.space_group_name_H-M   'P 1'
#
loop_
_entity.id
_entity.type
_entity.pdbx_description
1 polymer ?
#
loop_
_entity_poly.entity_id
_entity_poly.type
_entity_poly.pdbx_seq_one_letter_code
_entity_poly.pdbx_strand_id
1 'polypeptide(L)'
;MRFKYSTTSPSQNEFDSLPRVPLLLRQRDRVVETIGLVDSGATINVLPYEIGLQLGSIWDERKAILRLTGNLGNQQAIPRAISF
;
A
#
# COMPACT_ATOMS: atom_id res chain seq x y z
N MET A 1 17.74 -5.02 6.43
CA MET A 1 17.34 -3.60 6.37
C MET A 1 16.58 -3.25 7.64
N ARG A 2 16.70 -2.02 8.16
CA ARG A 2 15.99 -1.55 9.35
C ARG A 2 14.96 -0.48 8.95
N PHE A 3 13.70 -0.66 9.35
CA PHE A 3 12.62 0.27 9.06
C PHE A 3 12.17 1.00 10.32
N LYS A 4 11.77 2.26 10.18
CA LYS A 4 11.20 3.01 11.31
C LYS A 4 9.75 2.58 11.48
N TYR A 5 9.39 2.25 12.71
CA TYR A 5 8.01 1.99 13.10
C TYR A 5 7.34 3.35 13.40
N SER A 6 6.15 3.57 12.84
CA SER A 6 5.37 4.78 13.06
C SER A 6 3.88 4.50 13.22
N THR A 7 3.13 5.49 13.71
CA THR A 7 1.66 5.51 13.68
C THR A 7 1.17 6.41 12.55
N THR A 8 -0.10 6.27 12.17
CA THR A 8 -0.76 7.07 11.11
C THR A 8 -1.90 7.94 11.63
N SER A 9 -2.31 7.74 12.88
CA SER A 9 -3.34 8.53 13.56
C SER A 9 -2.88 8.93 14.96
N PRO A 10 -3.24 10.13 15.45
CA PRO A 10 -3.03 10.52 16.85
C PRO A 10 -3.72 9.60 17.87
N SER A 11 -4.73 8.84 17.45
CA SER A 11 -5.46 7.89 18.30
C SER A 11 -4.72 6.56 18.52
N GLN A 12 -3.59 6.35 17.84
CA GLN A 12 -2.79 5.12 17.91
C GLN A 12 -1.63 5.28 18.89
N ASN A 13 -1.31 4.22 19.63
CA ASN A 13 -0.18 4.19 20.57
C ASN A 13 1.03 3.45 19.97
N GLU A 14 2.09 3.26 20.76
CA GLU A 14 3.33 2.61 20.34
C GLU A 14 3.15 1.14 19.92
N PHE A 15 2.13 0.44 20.41
CA PHE A 15 1.84 -0.95 20.03
C PHE A 15 1.10 -1.05 18.70
N ASP A 16 0.46 0.03 18.24
CA ASP A 16 -0.16 0.13 16.93
C ASP A 16 0.84 0.50 15.81
N SER A 17 2.10 0.68 16.18
CA SER A 17 3.17 1.12 15.29
C SER A 17 3.53 0.01 14.30
N LEU A 18 3.68 0.36 13.02
CA LEU A 18 4.00 -0.58 11.95
C LEU A 18 5.21 -0.09 11.13
N PRO A 19 6.00 -1.01 10.53
CA PRO A 19 7.18 -0.65 9.74
C PRO A 19 6.78 0.01 8.42
N ARG A 20 7.06 1.31 8.28
CA ARG A 20 6.66 2.09 7.11
C ARG A 20 7.86 2.67 6.38
N VAL A 21 7.74 2.77 5.06
CA VAL A 21 8.78 3.33 4.19
C VAL A 21 8.19 4.32 3.20
N PRO A 22 8.86 5.45 2.95
CA PRO A 22 8.51 6.30 1.82
C PRO A 22 8.82 5.56 0.51
N LEU A 23 7.88 5.65 -0.43
CA LEU A 23 7.95 5.01 -1.74
C LEU A 23 7.70 6.06 -2.82
N LEU A 24 8.50 5.99 -3.89
CA LEU A 24 8.23 6.67 -5.15
C LEU A 24 7.75 5.64 -6.15
N LEU A 25 6.46 5.63 -6.45
CA LEU A 25 5.86 4.71 -7.42
C LEU A 25 5.82 5.38 -8.79
N ARG A 26 6.25 4.66 -9.83
CA ARG A 26 6.22 5.16 -11.21
C ARG A 26 5.45 4.22 -12.11
N GLN A 27 4.59 4.78 -12.95
CA GLN A 27 3.94 4.09 -14.06
C GLN A 27 3.97 5.00 -15.29
N ARG A 28 4.76 4.61 -16.29
CA ARG A 28 5.03 5.43 -17.48
C ARG A 28 5.55 6.83 -17.10
N ASP A 29 4.78 7.86 -17.42
CA ASP A 29 5.01 9.28 -17.18
C ASP A 29 4.44 9.76 -15.83
N ARG A 30 3.71 8.90 -15.11
CA ARG A 30 3.12 9.24 -13.81
C ARG A 30 3.99 8.76 -12.66
N VAL A 31 4.13 9.62 -11.66
CA VAL A 31 4.89 9.37 -10.44
C VAL A 31 4.03 9.76 -9.24
N VAL A 32 3.99 8.90 -8.23
CA VAL A 32 3.24 9.12 -6.99
C VAL A 32 4.15 8.83 -5.80
N GLU A 33 4.33 9.82 -4.93
CA GLU A 33 4.95 9.64 -3.62
C GLU A 33 3.92 9.10 -2.64
N THR A 34 4.27 8.06 -1.90
CA THR A 34 3.38 7.43 -0.93
C THR A 34 4.16 6.78 0.20
N ILE A 35 3.45 6.26 1.21
CA ILE A 35 4.03 5.48 2.30
C ILE A 35 3.57 4.03 2.15
N GLY A 36 4.52 3.11 2.05
CA GLY A 36 4.27 1.66 2.05
C GLY A 36 4.42 1.03 3.43
N LEU A 37 3.61 0.02 3.71
CA LEU A 37 3.79 -0.89 4.84
C LEU A 37 4.74 -2.03 4.41
N VAL A 38 5.75 -2.32 5.23
CA VAL A 38 6.60 -3.50 5.05
C VAL A 38 5.99 -4.67 5.81
N ASP A 39 5.19 -5.48 5.14
CA ASP A 39 4.49 -6.62 5.75
C ASP A 39 5.11 -7.95 5.29
N SER A 40 5.93 -8.58 6.14
CA SER A 40 6.49 -9.90 5.84
C SER A 40 5.46 -11.03 5.88
N GLY A 41 4.25 -10.77 6.42
CA GLY A 41 3.14 -11.72 6.42
C GLY A 41 2.36 -11.73 5.11
N ALA A 42 2.59 -10.76 4.21
CA ALA A 42 1.90 -10.68 2.93
C ALA A 42 2.61 -11.50 1.83
N THR A 43 1.87 -12.38 1.16
CA THR A 43 2.38 -13.17 0.02
C THR A 43 2.59 -12.31 -1.24
N ILE A 44 1.90 -11.18 -1.34
CA ILE A 44 1.91 -10.29 -2.51
C ILE A 44 1.94 -8.83 -2.08
N ASN A 45 2.46 -7.97 -2.96
CA ASN A 45 2.28 -6.54 -2.83
C ASN A 45 0.87 -6.15 -3.25
N VAL A 46 0.26 -5.27 -2.46
CA VAL A 46 -1.07 -4.73 -2.73
C VAL A 46 -0.97 -3.23 -2.98
N LEU A 47 -1.71 -2.75 -3.97
CA LEU A 47 -1.81 -1.32 -4.27
C LEU A 47 -3.20 -0.81 -3.91
N PRO A 48 -3.31 0.22 -3.05
CA PRO A 48 -4.59 0.86 -2.76
C PRO A 48 -5.22 1.45 -4.03
N TYR A 49 -6.55 1.42 -4.09
CA TYR A 49 -7.34 1.90 -5.23
C TYR A 49 -6.97 3.32 -5.67
N GLU A 50 -6.97 4.26 -4.72
CA GLU A 50 -6.75 5.68 -4.96
C GLU A 50 -5.35 5.95 -5.52
N ILE A 51 -4.34 5.23 -5.01
CA ILE A 51 -2.96 5.32 -5.50
C ILE A 51 -2.86 4.75 -6.93
N GLY A 52 -3.58 3.66 -7.20
CA GLY A 52 -3.67 3.09 -8.54
C GLY A 52 -4.27 4.05 -9.56
N LEU A 53 -5.36 4.74 -9.21
CA LEU A 53 -5.97 5.75 -10.07
C LEU A 53 -5.00 6.91 -10.37
N GLN A 54 -4.28 7.40 -9.37
CA GLN A 54 -3.27 8.45 -9.55
C GLN A 54 -2.16 8.00 -10.52
N LEU A 55 -1.70 6.75 -10.41
CA LEU A 55 -0.74 6.14 -11.34
C LEU A 55 -1.30 5.87 -12.75
N GLY A 56 -2.60 6.08 -12.98
CA GLY A 56 -3.24 5.82 -14.27
C GLY A 56 -3.51 4.34 -14.52
N SER A 57 -3.58 3.54 -13.45
CA SER A 57 -4.02 2.15 -13.55
C SER A 57 -5.52 2.09 -13.85
N ILE A 58 -5.89 1.17 -14.75
CA ILE A 58 -7.29 0.83 -14.99
C ILE A 58 -7.67 -0.28 -14.02
N TRP A 59 -8.71 -0.04 -13.22
CA TRP A 59 -9.31 -1.07 -12.38
C TRP A 59 -10.27 -1.90 -13.22
N ASP A 60 -9.96 -3.19 -13.37
CA ASP A 60 -10.85 -4.15 -14.01
C ASP A 60 -11.55 -4.93 -12.90
N GLU A 61 -12.85 -4.74 -12.74
CA GLU A 61 -13.66 -5.40 -11.71
C GLU A 61 -13.67 -6.94 -11.86
N ARG A 62 -13.23 -7.47 -13.01
CA ARG A 62 -13.03 -8.91 -13.22
C ARG A 62 -11.73 -9.43 -12.59
N LYS A 63 -10.83 -8.55 -12.13
CA LYS A 63 -9.63 -8.92 -11.38
C LYS A 63 -9.96 -9.01 -9.89
N ALA A 64 -9.22 -9.85 -9.17
CA ALA A 64 -9.42 -10.03 -7.73
C ALA A 64 -9.28 -8.71 -6.97
N ILE A 65 -10.41 -8.19 -6.48
CA ILE A 65 -10.45 -7.08 -5.51
C ILE A 65 -10.20 -7.70 -4.13
N LEU A 66 -9.07 -7.34 -3.54
CA LEU A 66 -8.68 -7.82 -2.23
C LEU A 66 -9.39 -6.98 -1.17
N ARG A 67 -10.14 -7.65 -0.29
CA ARG A 67 -10.61 -7.05 0.96
C ARG A 67 -9.51 -7.20 2.00
N LEU A 68 -8.88 -6.09 2.33
CA LEU A 68 -7.84 -6.05 3.36
C LEU A 68 -8.45 -6.19 4.76
N THR A 69 -7.60 -6.36 5.77
CA THR A 69 -8.02 -6.42 7.18
C THR A 69 -7.14 -5.51 8.05
N GLY A 70 -7.45 -5.39 9.34
CA GLY A 70 -6.70 -4.56 10.28
C GLY A 70 -6.67 -3.08 9.86
N ASN A 71 -5.50 -2.43 10.01
CA ASN A 71 -5.31 -1.01 9.74
C ASN A 71 -5.57 -0.58 8.28
N LEU A 72 -5.68 -1.53 7.35
CA LEU A 72 -5.99 -1.27 5.94
C LEU A 72 -7.37 -1.79 5.54
N GLY A 73 -8.18 -2.31 6.49
CA GLY A 73 -9.40 -3.05 6.18
C GLY A 73 -10.51 -2.29 5.47
N ASN A 74 -10.45 -0.96 5.50
CA ASN A 74 -11.41 -0.10 4.82
C ASN A 74 -10.98 0.30 3.41
N GLN A 75 -9.86 -0.21 2.91
CA GLN A 75 -9.32 0.10 1.58
C GLN A 75 -9.49 -1.08 0.63
N GLN A 76 -9.95 -0.79 -0.59
CA GLN A 76 -9.90 -1.74 -1.69
C GLN A 76 -8.49 -1.76 -2.28
N ALA A 77 -8.02 -2.94 -2.67
CA ALA A 77 -6.72 -3.10 -3.29
C ALA A 77 -6.71 -4.20 -4.36
N ILE A 78 -5.69 -4.16 -5.22
CA ILE A 78 -5.40 -5.24 -6.17
C ILE A 78 -3.95 -5.72 -5.99
N PRO A 79 -3.66 -6.97 -6.40
CA PRO A 79 -2.28 -7.43 -6.53
C PRO A 79 -1.48 -6.53 -7.48
N ARG A 80 -0.27 -6.15 -7.07
CA ARG A 80 0.66 -5.38 -7.90
C ARG A 80 1.98 -6.11 -8.06
N ALA A 81 2.33 -6.43 -9.30
CA ALA A 81 3.70 -6.83 -9.62
C ALA A 81 4.59 -5.58 -9.59
N ILE A 82 5.69 -5.67 -8.84
CA ILE A 82 6.76 -4.68 -8.84
C ILE A 82 7.90 -5.28 -9.66
N SER A 83 8.31 -4.58 -10.71
CA SER A 83 9.53 -4.90 -11.46
C SER A 83 10.65 -4.02 -10.89
N PHE A 84 11.76 -4.64 -10.49
CA PHE A 84 12.97 -3.96 -10.03
C PHE A 84 13.89 -3.62 -11.19
#